data_AF-A0AAD9J5K5-F1
#
_entry.id   AF-A0AAD9J5K5-F1
#
_cell.length_a   1.000
_cell.length_b   1.000
_cell.length_c   1.000
_cell.angle_alpha   90.00
_cell.angle_beta   90.00
_cell.angle_gamma   90.00
#
_symmetry.space_group_name_H-M   'P 1'
#
loop_
_entity.id
_entity.type
_entity.pdbx_description
1 polymer ?
#
loop_
_entity_poly.entity_id
_entity_poly.type
_entity_poly.pdbx_seq_one_letter_code
_entity_poly.pdbx_strand_id
1 'polypeptide(L)'
;MVVRSGVASVMPTCPEPPEILYSKVTVSGYYPGDFAFFTCDPGYIIIVVPYEQNKVRHCPPPHEIKGAKILSSSQFLDSHVTYVADPGYVFENGGTTRTSICQNDGQWSEMSSMLIRKGCPMLRVLGATLSTTENHVGATVEIRCDKLNSRLDMGLPRTKTMCTNSGKWTYFPSNCTDNTCESLRKPRLGKLNTTIVLENTVVKIKCLPGHMFPDRKRTKIITCNSTFKWSDEVEDCQAIRCMEPPIITHSNMTSREVRYKSSITYTCDEGYRMEDGHRQHTIKCGEDAMWTNVQLSCDLGRCPPVPEVINATYDTSLAVNGTIVTYTCNKGYGFSNNNSVMYVSCNGEDWNITESACSEGSCPELNLTHASWSYNGTNVGAKVMFTCDEGYQYENGTAGFLECQANATWSGNDTGCQRIICQVIPKWNDKKANTTQRKVGTILSLIKTKGGDKGATIMISECMPNGEWKPSLDNNGIYKKPDPVEAESSAEIGIVFVSTIGVIIAVIVFCDVRKVMEHMKIIKQKRKRRRPRKPKGKKFQVAK
;
A
#
# COMPACT_ATOMS: atom_id res chain seq x y z
N MET A 1 -55.74 -90.48 -37.50
CA MET A 1 -57.02 -89.80 -37.73
C MET A 1 -57.03 -89.23 -39.15
N VAL A 2 -57.93 -89.74 -40.00
CA VAL A 2 -58.76 -89.08 -41.05
C VAL A 2 -58.13 -87.97 -41.94
N VAL A 3 -58.19 -87.90 -43.29
CA VAL A 3 -58.61 -88.74 -44.46
C VAL A 3 -58.32 -87.94 -45.76
N ARG A 4 -57.87 -88.66 -46.82
CA ARG A 4 -58.02 -88.47 -48.31
C ARG A 4 -57.60 -87.15 -48.99
N SER A 5 -57.00 -87.19 -50.18
CA SER A 5 -57.44 -87.82 -51.45
C SER A 5 -56.23 -88.09 -52.37
N GLY A 6 -56.19 -89.02 -53.33
CA GLY A 6 -57.13 -90.02 -53.84
C GLY A 6 -56.65 -90.41 -55.24
N VAL A 7 -56.43 -91.71 -55.52
CA VAL A 7 -56.56 -92.30 -56.87
C VAL A 7 -56.99 -93.76 -56.66
N ALA A 8 -58.06 -94.14 -57.34
CA ALA A 8 -58.67 -95.46 -57.31
C ALA A 8 -58.86 -95.95 -58.75
N SER A 9 -58.49 -97.20 -59.00
CA SER A 9 -59.01 -98.11 -60.04
C SER A 9 -58.07 -99.32 -60.13
N VAL A 10 -58.44 -100.61 -60.19
CA VAL A 10 -59.66 -101.42 -60.13
C VAL A 10 -59.15 -102.86 -59.80
N MET A 11 -59.91 -103.66 -59.03
CA MET A 11 -59.61 -105.07 -58.66
C MET A 11 -59.59 -106.05 -59.88
N PRO A 12 -59.10 -107.31 -59.76
CA PRO A 12 -59.90 -108.38 -59.14
C PRO A 12 -59.11 -109.29 -58.17
N THR A 13 -59.79 -109.68 -57.09
CA THR A 13 -59.44 -110.76 -56.16
C THR A 13 -59.52 -112.14 -56.83
N CYS A 14 -58.60 -113.04 -56.49
CA CYS A 14 -58.72 -114.50 -56.64
C CYS A 14 -57.84 -115.21 -55.57
N PRO A 15 -58.11 -116.49 -55.25
CA PRO A 15 -58.30 -117.00 -53.89
C PRO A 15 -57.06 -117.66 -53.26
N GLU A 16 -57.16 -117.96 -51.96
CA GLU A 16 -56.15 -118.67 -51.16
C GLU A 16 -55.69 -120.01 -51.79
N PRO A 17 -54.38 -120.32 -51.80
CA PRO A 17 -53.89 -121.63 -52.20
C PRO A 17 -53.87 -122.63 -51.02
N PRO A 18 -54.13 -123.93 -51.27
CA PRO A 18 -54.19 -124.98 -50.25
C PRO A 18 -52.82 -125.42 -49.75
N GLU A 19 -52.79 -125.98 -48.54
CA GLU A 19 -51.66 -126.71 -47.97
C GLU A 19 -51.17 -127.83 -48.90
N ILE A 20 -49.87 -127.86 -49.20
CA ILE A 20 -49.25 -129.00 -49.88
C ILE A 20 -48.21 -129.64 -48.96
N LEU A 21 -48.47 -130.91 -48.70
CA LEU A 21 -47.67 -131.86 -47.94
C LEU A 21 -46.25 -132.01 -48.48
N TYR A 22 -45.32 -132.21 -47.54
CA TYR A 22 -43.96 -132.70 -47.76
C TYR A 22 -43.95 -133.98 -48.59
N SER A 23 -43.13 -134.01 -49.65
CA SER A 23 -42.61 -135.25 -50.23
C SER A 23 -41.11 -135.17 -50.43
N LYS A 24 -40.38 -136.04 -49.72
CA LYS A 24 -38.96 -136.34 -49.91
C LYS A 24 -38.76 -136.97 -51.29
N VAL A 25 -37.94 -136.35 -52.13
CA VAL A 25 -37.38 -136.99 -53.32
C VAL A 25 -35.87 -136.93 -53.21
N THR A 26 -35.25 -138.07 -52.93
CA THR A 26 -33.81 -138.30 -53.02
C THR A 26 -33.47 -138.60 -54.47
N VAL A 27 -32.65 -137.76 -55.10
CA VAL A 27 -31.95 -138.11 -56.35
C VAL A 27 -30.50 -137.70 -56.22
N SER A 28 -29.65 -138.68 -56.51
CA SER A 28 -28.19 -138.69 -56.45
C SER A 28 -27.57 -137.99 -57.65
N GLY A 29 -26.60 -137.12 -57.38
CA GLY A 29 -25.48 -136.80 -58.28
C GLY A 29 -25.75 -135.77 -59.36
N TYR A 30 -25.60 -134.48 -59.05
CA TYR A 30 -25.22 -133.40 -60.00
C TYR A 30 -24.45 -132.30 -59.25
N TYR A 31 -23.58 -131.57 -59.98
CA TYR A 31 -22.71 -130.51 -59.47
C TYR A 31 -23.33 -129.11 -59.67
N PRO A 32 -22.84 -128.07 -58.96
CA PRO A 32 -23.40 -126.71 -59.05
C PRO A 32 -23.21 -126.09 -60.44
N GLY A 33 -24.30 -125.64 -61.08
CA GLY A 33 -24.30 -124.96 -62.38
C GLY A 33 -25.12 -125.64 -63.48
N ASP A 34 -25.65 -126.84 -63.23
CA ASP A 34 -26.47 -127.56 -64.21
C ASP A 34 -27.95 -127.08 -64.19
N PHE A 35 -28.51 -126.86 -65.38
CA PHE A 35 -29.92 -126.53 -65.58
C PHE A 35 -30.73 -127.80 -65.85
N ALA A 36 -31.67 -128.14 -64.98
CA ALA A 36 -32.64 -129.20 -65.23
C ALA A 36 -33.90 -128.61 -65.90
N PHE A 37 -34.15 -128.97 -67.15
CA PHE A 37 -35.36 -128.61 -67.89
C PHE A 37 -36.38 -129.74 -67.77
N PHE A 38 -37.59 -129.43 -67.26
CA PHE A 38 -38.73 -130.35 -67.32
C PHE A 38 -39.77 -129.79 -68.29
N THR A 39 -40.08 -130.56 -69.33
CA THR A 39 -41.14 -130.23 -70.28
C THR A 39 -42.49 -130.69 -69.74
N CYS A 40 -43.44 -129.77 -69.62
CA CYS A 40 -44.87 -130.04 -69.49
C CYS A 40 -45.64 -129.07 -70.42
N ASP A 41 -46.70 -129.58 -71.05
CA ASP A 41 -47.61 -128.84 -71.93
C ASP A 41 -48.35 -127.69 -71.19
N PRO A 42 -48.84 -126.66 -71.91
CA PRO A 42 -48.29 -125.31 -71.83
C PRO A 42 -49.00 -124.41 -70.81
N GLY A 43 -48.22 -123.61 -70.07
CA GLY A 43 -48.75 -122.37 -69.49
C GLY A 43 -48.08 -121.86 -68.21
N TYR A 44 -47.28 -122.66 -67.50
CA TYR A 44 -46.72 -122.26 -66.21
C TYR A 44 -45.25 -122.65 -66.06
N ILE A 45 -44.38 -121.67 -65.84
CA ILE A 45 -42.98 -121.87 -65.45
C ILE A 45 -42.92 -121.77 -63.93
N ILE A 46 -42.63 -122.87 -63.25
CA ILE A 46 -42.29 -122.86 -61.83
C ILE A 46 -40.80 -122.51 -61.73
N ILE A 47 -40.50 -121.26 -61.40
CA ILE A 47 -39.13 -120.83 -61.09
C ILE A 47 -38.89 -121.20 -59.62
N VAL A 48 -38.28 -122.36 -59.38
CA VAL A 48 -37.62 -122.62 -58.10
C VAL A 48 -36.20 -122.07 -58.22
N VAL A 49 -35.97 -120.86 -57.71
CA VAL A 49 -34.61 -120.36 -57.53
C VAL A 49 -34.05 -121.01 -56.26
N PRO A 50 -33.00 -121.84 -56.33
CA PRO A 50 -32.24 -122.16 -55.14
C PRO A 50 -31.39 -120.92 -54.85
N TYR A 51 -31.93 -119.99 -54.05
CA TYR A 51 -31.12 -118.91 -53.50
C TYR A 51 -31.10 -119.00 -51.99
N GLU A 52 -29.88 -119.22 -51.54
CA GLU A 52 -29.36 -119.47 -50.21
C GLU A 52 -30.17 -118.81 -49.08
N GLN A 53 -30.27 -119.52 -47.94
CA GLN A 53 -30.29 -118.86 -46.64
C GLN A 53 -28.95 -118.11 -46.45
N ASN A 54 -28.74 -117.02 -47.19
CA ASN A 54 -27.90 -115.95 -46.69
C ASN A 54 -28.65 -115.44 -45.44
N LYS A 55 -28.21 -115.88 -44.26
CA LYS A 55 -28.50 -115.14 -43.02
C LYS A 55 -28.09 -113.71 -43.33
N VAL A 56 -29.06 -112.85 -43.62
CA VAL A 56 -28.81 -111.42 -43.77
C VAL A 56 -28.25 -111.00 -42.41
N ARG A 57 -26.94 -110.73 -42.38
CA ARG A 57 -26.26 -110.31 -41.15
C ARG A 57 -26.77 -108.90 -40.88
N HIS A 58 -27.64 -108.79 -39.88
CA HIS A 58 -28.11 -107.52 -39.39
C HIS A 58 -27.31 -107.13 -38.16
N CYS A 59 -26.92 -105.87 -38.08
CA CYS A 59 -26.42 -105.32 -36.83
C CYS A 59 -27.59 -105.08 -35.87
N PRO A 60 -27.37 -105.14 -34.54
CA PRO A 60 -28.41 -104.82 -33.57
C PRO A 60 -28.87 -103.35 -33.72
N PRO A 61 -30.04 -102.98 -33.16
CA PRO A 61 -30.46 -101.59 -33.11
C PRO A 61 -29.33 -100.69 -32.55
N PRO A 62 -29.03 -99.56 -33.19
CA PRO A 62 -27.96 -98.67 -32.75
C PRO A 62 -28.19 -98.21 -31.31
N HIS A 63 -27.12 -98.24 -30.52
CA HIS A 63 -27.17 -97.83 -29.12
C HIS A 63 -27.44 -96.33 -29.00
N GLU A 64 -28.35 -95.95 -28.09
CA GLU A 64 -28.59 -94.55 -27.77
C GLU A 64 -27.38 -93.95 -27.03
N ILE A 65 -26.86 -92.83 -27.54
CA ILE A 65 -25.80 -92.07 -26.89
C ILE A 65 -26.44 -90.85 -26.22
N LYS A 66 -26.36 -90.75 -24.89
CA LYS A 66 -26.86 -89.57 -24.16
C LYS A 66 -26.17 -88.30 -24.65
N GLY A 67 -26.94 -87.34 -25.14
CA GLY A 67 -26.43 -86.08 -25.70
C GLY A 67 -26.15 -86.12 -27.21
N ALA A 68 -26.54 -87.19 -27.91
CA ALA A 68 -26.52 -87.25 -29.37
C ALA A 68 -27.82 -87.89 -29.88
N LYS A 69 -28.24 -87.50 -31.09
CA LYS A 69 -29.42 -88.03 -31.79
C LYS A 69 -29.00 -88.85 -32.99
N ILE A 70 -29.74 -89.91 -33.26
CA ILE A 70 -29.57 -90.71 -34.47
C ILE A 70 -30.32 -90.01 -35.61
N LEU A 71 -29.61 -89.64 -36.67
CA LEU A 71 -30.18 -88.89 -37.79
C LEU A 71 -30.69 -89.81 -38.91
N SER A 72 -30.03 -90.95 -39.10
CA SER A 72 -30.47 -92.04 -39.97
C SER A 72 -29.89 -93.36 -39.48
N SER A 73 -30.69 -94.42 -39.47
CA SER A 73 -30.24 -95.77 -39.15
C SER A 73 -30.80 -96.79 -40.13
N SER A 74 -29.92 -97.69 -40.55
CA SER A 74 -30.23 -98.92 -41.27
C SER A 74 -29.49 -100.05 -40.56
N GLN A 75 -30.05 -101.27 -40.55
CA GLN A 75 -29.45 -102.41 -39.84
C GLN A 75 -28.85 -103.43 -40.81
N PHE A 76 -28.83 -103.14 -42.12
CA PHE A 76 -28.25 -104.02 -43.13
C PHE A 76 -26.72 -104.00 -43.09
N LEU A 77 -26.10 -105.08 -43.59
CA LEU A 77 -24.65 -105.15 -43.76
C LEU A 77 -24.15 -103.98 -44.63
N ASP A 78 -22.97 -103.44 -44.29
CA ASP A 78 -22.35 -102.24 -44.89
C ASP A 78 -23.13 -100.92 -44.73
N SER A 79 -24.26 -100.94 -44.01
CA SER A 79 -25.00 -99.71 -43.74
C SER A 79 -24.35 -98.86 -42.65
N HIS A 80 -24.76 -97.59 -42.60
CA HIS A 80 -24.20 -96.59 -41.71
C HIS A 80 -25.26 -96.04 -40.76
N VAL A 81 -24.89 -95.84 -39.50
CA VAL A 81 -25.64 -95.03 -38.53
C VAL A 81 -24.87 -93.75 -38.29
N THR A 82 -25.53 -92.61 -38.49
CA THR A 82 -24.96 -91.29 -38.20
C THR A 82 -25.57 -90.72 -36.94
N TYR A 83 -24.70 -90.47 -35.96
CA TYR A 83 -25.00 -89.77 -34.73
C TYR A 83 -24.65 -88.28 -34.88
N VAL A 84 -25.55 -87.41 -34.43
CA VAL A 84 -25.35 -85.96 -34.39
C VAL A 84 -25.41 -85.52 -32.94
N ALA A 85 -24.36 -84.85 -32.48
CA ALA A 85 -24.28 -84.32 -31.13
C ALA A 85 -25.38 -83.26 -30.91
N ASP A 86 -26.03 -83.29 -29.75
CA ASP A 86 -26.96 -82.26 -29.32
C ASP A 86 -26.23 -80.91 -29.17
N PRO A 87 -26.94 -79.77 -29.30
CA PRO A 87 -26.32 -78.45 -29.16
C PRO A 87 -25.54 -78.30 -27.86
N GLY A 88 -24.24 -78.01 -27.96
CA GLY A 88 -23.34 -77.88 -26.82
C GLY A 88 -22.46 -79.11 -26.53
N TYR A 89 -22.62 -80.19 -27.31
CA TYR A 89 -21.77 -81.37 -27.27
C TYR A 89 -20.99 -81.55 -28.59
N VAL A 90 -19.84 -82.19 -28.50
CA VAL A 90 -19.01 -82.63 -29.64
C VAL A 90 -18.43 -84.00 -29.33
N PHE A 91 -18.11 -84.78 -30.36
CA PHE A 91 -17.34 -86.00 -30.18
C PHE A 91 -15.86 -85.65 -29.90
N GLU A 92 -15.10 -86.53 -29.25
CA GLU A 92 -13.69 -86.31 -28.89
C GLU A 92 -12.79 -85.85 -30.06
N ASN A 93 -13.13 -86.20 -31.30
CA ASN A 93 -12.44 -85.74 -32.50
C ASN A 93 -12.78 -84.29 -32.91
N GLY A 94 -13.56 -83.56 -32.10
CA GLY A 94 -14.03 -82.21 -32.36
C GLY A 94 -15.19 -82.11 -33.35
N GLY A 95 -15.65 -83.25 -33.91
CA GLY A 95 -16.76 -83.30 -34.86
C GLY A 95 -18.13 -83.21 -34.17
N THR A 96 -19.11 -82.65 -34.88
CA THR A 96 -20.53 -82.63 -34.45
C THR A 96 -21.31 -83.86 -34.94
N THR A 97 -20.76 -84.59 -35.90
CA THR A 97 -21.36 -85.81 -36.46
C THR A 97 -20.35 -86.94 -36.42
N ARG A 98 -20.81 -88.16 -36.14
CA ARG A 98 -19.98 -89.36 -36.18
C ARG A 98 -20.78 -90.53 -36.74
N THR A 99 -20.13 -91.32 -37.58
CA THR A 99 -20.76 -92.45 -38.26
C THR A 99 -20.15 -93.76 -37.78
N SER A 100 -20.99 -94.75 -37.51
CA SER A 100 -20.58 -96.14 -37.29
C SER A 100 -21.10 -97.02 -38.42
N ILE A 101 -20.33 -98.04 -38.79
CA ILE A 101 -20.58 -98.91 -39.95
C ILE A 101 -20.91 -100.32 -39.46
N CYS A 102 -21.91 -100.97 -40.05
CA CYS A 102 -22.23 -102.36 -39.75
C CYS A 102 -21.23 -103.30 -40.43
N GLN A 103 -20.45 -104.06 -39.66
CA GLN A 103 -19.35 -104.89 -40.14
C GLN A 103 -19.78 -106.34 -40.42
N ASN A 104 -18.92 -107.11 -41.12
CA ASN A 104 -19.16 -108.50 -41.54
C ASN A 104 -19.38 -109.50 -40.39
N ASP A 105 -18.98 -109.16 -39.18
CA ASP A 105 -19.23 -109.92 -37.96
C ASP A 105 -20.63 -109.66 -37.36
N GLY A 106 -21.42 -108.76 -37.95
CA GLY A 106 -22.73 -108.36 -37.46
C GLY A 106 -22.69 -107.38 -36.29
N GLN A 107 -21.56 -106.73 -36.03
CA GLN A 107 -21.41 -105.68 -35.02
C GLN A 107 -21.19 -104.30 -35.64
N TRP A 108 -21.57 -103.26 -34.90
CA TRP A 108 -21.25 -101.88 -35.25
C TRP A 108 -19.76 -101.62 -35.02
N SER A 109 -19.08 -100.97 -35.96
CA SER A 109 -17.69 -100.58 -35.84
C SER A 109 -17.43 -99.82 -34.53
N GLU A 110 -16.28 -100.09 -33.90
CA GLU A 110 -15.93 -99.54 -32.58
C GLU A 110 -16.04 -98.01 -32.55
N MET A 111 -16.97 -97.52 -31.73
CA MET A 111 -17.20 -96.10 -31.53
C MET A 111 -16.41 -95.65 -30.29
N SER A 112 -15.08 -95.61 -30.41
CA SER A 112 -14.16 -95.32 -29.30
C SER A 112 -14.31 -93.93 -28.65
N SER A 113 -15.08 -93.01 -29.21
CA SER A 113 -15.19 -91.64 -28.67
C SER A 113 -16.32 -91.45 -27.68
N MET A 114 -15.98 -90.92 -26.52
CA MET A 114 -16.97 -90.34 -25.62
C MET A 114 -17.49 -89.02 -26.19
N LEU A 115 -18.72 -88.67 -25.80
CA LEU A 115 -19.31 -87.37 -26.11
C LEU A 115 -18.86 -86.37 -25.04
N ILE A 116 -18.28 -85.24 -25.45
CA ILE A 116 -17.78 -84.20 -24.53
C ILE A 116 -18.58 -82.91 -24.71
N ARG A 117 -18.72 -82.14 -23.62
CA ARG A 117 -19.29 -80.79 -23.70
C ARG A 117 -18.32 -79.88 -24.44
N LYS A 118 -18.83 -79.04 -25.35
CA LYS A 118 -18.03 -78.10 -26.13
C LYS A 118 -17.29 -77.14 -25.18
N GLY A 119 -16.01 -76.91 -25.44
CA GLY A 119 -15.19 -75.97 -24.68
C GLY A 119 -15.38 -74.53 -25.16
N CYS A 120 -15.46 -73.59 -24.22
CA CYS A 120 -15.21 -72.18 -24.43
C CYS A 120 -13.70 -71.86 -24.27
N PRO A 121 -13.21 -70.77 -24.87
CA PRO A 121 -11.84 -70.30 -24.66
C PRO A 121 -11.53 -70.11 -23.17
N MET A 122 -10.30 -70.40 -22.74
CA MET A 122 -9.88 -70.16 -21.36
C MET A 122 -9.97 -68.66 -21.02
N LEU A 123 -10.69 -68.31 -19.96
CA LEU A 123 -10.75 -66.94 -19.46
C LEU A 123 -9.40 -66.56 -18.82
N ARG A 124 -8.79 -65.47 -19.30
CA ARG A 124 -7.58 -64.87 -18.73
C ARG A 124 -7.82 -63.38 -18.59
N VAL A 125 -8.18 -62.95 -17.39
CA VAL A 125 -8.49 -61.55 -17.08
C VAL A 125 -7.37 -61.00 -16.20
N LEU A 126 -6.61 -60.02 -16.70
CA LEU A 126 -5.52 -59.43 -15.93
C LEU A 126 -6.06 -58.62 -14.74
N GLY A 127 -5.57 -58.92 -13.53
CA GLY A 127 -5.97 -58.24 -12.30
C GLY A 127 -7.35 -58.65 -11.76
N ALA A 128 -7.81 -59.87 -12.08
CA ALA A 128 -9.04 -60.43 -11.55
C ALA A 128 -8.87 -61.88 -11.07
N THR A 129 -9.60 -62.21 -10.02
CA THR A 129 -9.77 -63.56 -9.48
C THR A 129 -11.02 -64.20 -10.10
N LEU A 130 -10.86 -65.43 -10.61
CA LEU A 130 -11.95 -66.24 -11.18
C LEU A 130 -12.43 -67.28 -10.15
N SER A 131 -13.74 -67.49 -10.04
CA SER A 131 -14.31 -68.47 -9.09
C SER A 131 -14.00 -69.93 -9.42
N THR A 132 -13.80 -70.24 -10.71
CA THR A 132 -13.49 -71.59 -11.22
C THR A 132 -12.77 -71.48 -12.57
N THR A 133 -12.08 -72.53 -12.98
CA THR A 133 -11.40 -72.67 -14.29
C THR A 133 -12.17 -73.54 -15.29
N GLU A 134 -13.36 -74.02 -14.91
CA GLU A 134 -14.23 -74.79 -15.81
C GLU A 134 -14.65 -73.97 -17.03
N ASN A 135 -14.46 -74.55 -18.22
CA ASN A 135 -14.70 -73.86 -19.49
C ASN A 135 -15.59 -74.65 -20.45
N HIS A 136 -16.46 -75.55 -19.97
CA HIS A 136 -17.37 -76.33 -20.81
C HIS A 136 -18.77 -75.68 -20.90
N VAL A 137 -19.59 -76.06 -21.88
CA VAL A 137 -20.97 -75.54 -22.02
C VAL A 137 -21.78 -75.69 -20.72
N GLY A 138 -22.41 -74.59 -20.31
CA GLY A 138 -23.16 -74.50 -19.06
C GLY A 138 -22.33 -74.06 -17.85
N ALA A 139 -20.99 -74.08 -17.94
CA ALA A 139 -20.13 -73.55 -16.89
C ALA A 139 -20.38 -72.05 -16.68
N THR A 140 -20.44 -71.63 -15.42
CA THR A 140 -20.60 -70.24 -15.01
C THR A 140 -19.43 -69.81 -14.16
N VAL A 141 -18.72 -68.76 -14.58
CA VAL A 141 -17.54 -68.23 -13.90
C VAL A 141 -17.87 -66.85 -13.35
N GLU A 142 -17.66 -66.65 -12.05
CA GLU A 142 -17.69 -65.32 -11.44
C GLU A 142 -16.30 -64.68 -11.57
N ILE A 143 -16.26 -63.49 -12.18
CA ILE A 143 -15.07 -62.66 -12.36
C ILE A 143 -15.11 -61.56 -11.30
N ARG A 144 -14.07 -61.45 -10.47
CA ARG A 144 -13.93 -60.40 -9.44
C ARG A 144 -12.60 -59.67 -9.62
N CYS A 145 -12.60 -58.36 -9.79
CA CYS A 145 -11.35 -57.60 -9.85
C CYS A 145 -10.62 -57.62 -8.50
N ASP A 146 -9.29 -57.74 -8.52
CA ASP A 146 -8.48 -57.96 -7.32
C ASP A 146 -8.32 -56.69 -6.46
N LYS A 147 -8.24 -55.51 -7.10
CA LYS A 147 -8.17 -54.22 -6.39
C LYS A 147 -9.58 -53.65 -6.18
N LEU A 148 -9.79 -52.98 -5.05
CA LEU A 148 -11.06 -52.34 -4.69
C LEU A 148 -11.62 -51.35 -5.74
N ASN A 149 -10.74 -50.66 -6.48
CA ASN A 149 -11.10 -49.60 -7.42
C ASN A 149 -11.04 -50.03 -8.89
N SER A 150 -10.62 -51.26 -9.19
CA SER A 150 -10.66 -51.73 -10.58
C SER A 150 -12.07 -52.17 -10.96
N ARG A 151 -12.43 -51.96 -12.22
CA ARG A 151 -13.70 -52.40 -12.80
C ARG A 151 -13.42 -53.12 -14.12
N LEU A 152 -14.35 -54.00 -14.47
CA LEU A 152 -14.42 -54.60 -15.80
C LEU A 152 -14.88 -53.53 -16.81
N ASP A 153 -14.72 -53.77 -18.12
CA ASP A 153 -15.13 -52.87 -19.20
C ASP A 153 -16.63 -52.50 -19.15
N MET A 154 -17.46 -53.35 -18.54
CA MET A 154 -18.87 -53.06 -18.25
C MET A 154 -19.11 -52.19 -16.99
N GLY A 155 -18.07 -51.67 -16.35
CA GLY A 155 -18.13 -50.78 -15.18
C GLY A 155 -18.42 -51.45 -13.83
N LEU A 156 -18.51 -52.78 -13.78
CA LEU A 156 -18.81 -53.53 -12.55
C LEU A 156 -17.53 -54.08 -11.88
N PRO A 157 -17.47 -54.16 -10.54
CA PRO A 157 -16.33 -54.75 -9.81
C PRO A 157 -16.35 -56.28 -9.85
N ARG A 158 -17.52 -56.87 -10.10
CA ARG A 158 -17.72 -58.31 -10.24
C ARG A 158 -18.88 -58.60 -11.18
N THR A 159 -18.80 -59.70 -11.91
CA THR A 159 -19.89 -60.18 -12.78
C THR A 159 -19.82 -61.69 -12.95
N LYS A 160 -20.87 -62.31 -13.51
CA LYS A 160 -20.88 -63.73 -13.88
C LYS A 160 -20.98 -63.86 -15.40
N THR A 161 -20.20 -64.77 -15.96
CA THR A 161 -20.24 -65.12 -17.39
C THR A 161 -20.53 -66.61 -17.54
N MET A 162 -21.27 -66.99 -18.58
CA MET A 162 -21.69 -68.38 -18.83
C MET A 162 -21.23 -68.86 -20.21
N CYS A 163 -20.76 -70.10 -20.30
CA CYS A 163 -20.40 -70.73 -21.57
C CYS A 163 -21.65 -71.23 -22.29
N THR A 164 -21.99 -70.62 -23.44
CA THR A 164 -23.19 -70.94 -24.22
C THR A 164 -23.01 -72.19 -25.08
N ASN A 165 -24.11 -72.78 -25.57
CA ASN A 165 -24.09 -73.95 -26.47
C ASN A 165 -23.29 -73.72 -27.77
N SER A 166 -23.01 -72.47 -28.12
CA SER A 166 -22.16 -72.11 -29.25
C SER A 166 -20.66 -72.34 -29.01
N GLY A 167 -20.23 -72.53 -27.75
CA GLY A 167 -18.82 -72.56 -27.35
C GLY A 167 -18.23 -71.15 -27.15
N LYS A 168 -19.08 -70.16 -26.85
CA LYS A 168 -18.66 -68.79 -26.54
C LYS A 168 -19.20 -68.36 -25.17
N TRP A 169 -18.39 -67.58 -24.45
CA TRP A 169 -18.81 -66.92 -23.21
C TRP A 169 -19.82 -65.80 -23.50
N THR A 170 -20.80 -65.61 -22.63
CA THR A 170 -21.73 -64.46 -22.70
C THR A 170 -21.01 -63.11 -22.54
N TYR A 171 -19.88 -63.11 -21.83
CA TYR A 171 -19.00 -61.96 -21.64
C TYR A 171 -17.53 -62.41 -21.52
N PHE A 172 -16.62 -61.74 -22.24
CA PHE A 172 -15.21 -62.14 -22.35
C PHE A 172 -14.26 -60.93 -22.18
N PRO A 173 -14.06 -60.44 -20.95
CA PRO A 173 -13.20 -59.30 -20.66
C PRO A 173 -11.71 -59.69 -20.73
N SER A 174 -10.83 -58.74 -21.05
CA SER A 174 -9.38 -58.94 -21.10
C SER A 174 -8.63 -58.45 -19.86
N ASN A 175 -9.12 -57.39 -19.20
CA ASN A 175 -8.47 -56.79 -18.05
C ASN A 175 -9.48 -56.11 -17.11
N CYS A 176 -9.07 -55.90 -15.86
CA CYS A 176 -9.69 -54.92 -14.99
C CYS A 176 -8.92 -53.59 -15.11
N THR A 177 -9.62 -52.49 -15.36
CA THR A 177 -9.04 -51.14 -15.41
C THR A 177 -9.33 -50.39 -14.11
N ASP A 178 -8.35 -49.63 -13.62
CA ASP A 178 -8.54 -48.78 -12.45
C ASP A 178 -9.43 -47.58 -12.79
N ASN A 179 -10.53 -47.41 -12.06
CA ASN A 179 -11.41 -46.24 -12.17
C ASN A 179 -10.80 -45.06 -11.39
N THR A 180 -9.66 -44.59 -11.84
CA THR A 180 -8.91 -43.48 -11.23
C THR A 180 -8.58 -42.43 -12.28
N CYS A 181 -8.63 -41.15 -11.92
CA CYS A 181 -8.11 -40.10 -12.80
C CYS A 181 -6.63 -40.36 -13.13
N GLU A 182 -6.21 -39.92 -14.31
CA GLU A 182 -4.81 -39.99 -14.73
C GLU A 182 -3.89 -39.34 -13.68
N SER A 183 -2.73 -39.94 -13.45
CA SER A 183 -1.75 -39.42 -12.49
C SER A 183 -1.33 -38.01 -12.88
N LEU A 184 -1.50 -37.05 -11.97
CA LEU A 184 -1.11 -35.67 -12.23
C LEU A 184 0.40 -35.57 -12.40
N ARG A 185 0.81 -35.01 -13.53
CA ARG A 185 2.19 -34.55 -13.69
C ARG A 185 2.45 -33.46 -12.66
N LYS A 186 3.53 -33.62 -11.88
CA LYS A 186 4.01 -32.56 -10.99
C LYS A 186 4.46 -31.35 -11.83
N PRO A 187 3.90 -30.15 -11.63
CA PRO A 187 4.33 -28.96 -12.35
C PRO A 187 5.75 -28.58 -11.97
N ARG A 188 6.51 -28.08 -12.96
CA ARG A 188 7.84 -27.49 -12.70
C ARG A 188 7.70 -26.37 -11.69
N LEU A 189 8.62 -26.34 -10.73
CA LEU A 189 8.66 -25.33 -9.66
C LEU A 189 7.36 -25.30 -8.82
N GLY A 190 6.64 -26.42 -8.75
CA GLY A 190 5.46 -26.60 -7.89
C GLY A 190 5.54 -27.84 -6.98
N LYS A 191 4.68 -27.86 -5.96
CA LYS A 191 4.48 -28.98 -5.03
C LYS A 191 3.08 -29.55 -5.21
N LEU A 192 3.02 -30.87 -5.29
CA LEU A 192 1.80 -31.68 -5.38
C LEU A 192 1.68 -32.47 -4.07
N ASN A 193 0.59 -32.29 -3.33
CA ASN A 193 0.41 -32.87 -1.98
C ASN A 193 -0.44 -34.16 -1.95
N THR A 194 -0.55 -34.91 -3.06
CA THR A 194 -1.23 -36.22 -3.05
C THR A 194 -0.63 -37.18 -4.06
N THR A 195 -0.80 -38.49 -3.82
CA THR A 195 -0.32 -39.58 -4.67
C THR A 195 -1.41 -40.58 -5.07
N ILE A 196 -2.65 -40.48 -4.55
CA ILE A 196 -3.73 -41.44 -4.86
C ILE A 196 -5.04 -40.68 -5.11
N VAL A 197 -5.71 -40.99 -6.22
CA VAL A 197 -6.83 -40.21 -6.76
C VAL A 197 -8.04 -41.10 -7.04
N LEU A 198 -8.94 -41.17 -6.06
CA LEU A 198 -10.29 -41.71 -6.19
C LEU A 198 -11.23 -40.67 -6.83
N GLU A 199 -12.43 -41.10 -7.22
CA GLU A 199 -13.54 -40.20 -7.54
C GLU A 199 -13.75 -39.16 -6.41
N ASN A 200 -13.98 -37.89 -6.77
CA ASN A 200 -14.10 -36.74 -5.86
C ASN A 200 -12.83 -36.35 -5.08
N THR A 201 -11.66 -36.89 -5.44
CA THR A 201 -10.40 -36.43 -4.84
C THR A 201 -10.15 -34.98 -5.22
N VAL A 202 -9.95 -34.14 -4.21
CA VAL A 202 -9.57 -32.73 -4.36
C VAL A 202 -8.07 -32.59 -4.13
N VAL A 203 -7.38 -32.02 -5.11
CA VAL A 203 -5.93 -31.83 -5.07
C VAL A 203 -5.61 -30.35 -5.02
N LYS A 204 -4.87 -29.96 -3.98
CA LYS A 204 -4.32 -28.62 -3.83
C LYS A 204 -2.87 -28.61 -4.32
N ILE A 205 -2.63 -27.85 -5.38
CA ILE A 205 -1.31 -27.67 -5.98
C ILE A 205 -0.81 -26.28 -5.62
N LYS A 206 0.42 -26.18 -5.12
CA LYS A 206 1.01 -24.90 -4.71
C LYS A 206 2.35 -24.69 -5.39
N CYS A 207 2.56 -23.53 -6.00
CA CYS A 207 3.85 -23.16 -6.55
C CYS A 207 4.89 -22.94 -5.44
N LEU A 208 6.18 -23.16 -5.75
CA LEU A 208 7.28 -22.84 -4.85
C LEU A 208 7.32 -21.32 -4.58
N PRO A 209 7.91 -20.88 -3.45
CA PRO A 209 8.13 -19.46 -3.18
C PRO A 209 8.81 -18.77 -4.38
N GLY A 210 8.34 -17.57 -4.73
CA GLY A 210 8.81 -16.84 -5.91
C GLY A 210 8.22 -17.27 -7.26
N HIS A 211 7.26 -18.20 -7.28
CA HIS A 211 6.62 -18.69 -8.49
C HIS A 211 5.08 -18.67 -8.39
N MET A 212 4.40 -18.56 -9.53
CA MET A 212 2.94 -18.57 -9.65
C MET A 212 2.48 -19.20 -10.97
N PHE A 213 1.21 -19.55 -11.08
CA PHE A 213 0.59 -20.02 -12.32
C PHE A 213 0.38 -18.85 -13.32
N PRO A 214 0.14 -19.14 -14.61
CA PRO A 214 -0.18 -18.13 -15.63
C PRO A 214 -1.35 -17.20 -15.27
N ASP A 215 -2.35 -17.70 -14.54
CA ASP A 215 -3.52 -16.94 -14.05
C ASP A 215 -3.22 -16.05 -12.82
N ARG A 216 -1.95 -15.85 -12.49
CA ARG A 216 -1.44 -15.08 -11.33
C ARG A 216 -1.89 -15.62 -9.97
N LYS A 217 -2.27 -16.90 -9.86
CA LYS A 217 -2.50 -17.54 -8.56
C LYS A 217 -1.31 -18.38 -8.14
N ARG A 218 -1.09 -18.52 -6.83
CA ARG A 218 -0.05 -19.41 -6.27
C ARG A 218 -0.55 -20.81 -5.96
N THR A 219 -1.87 -20.99 -5.94
CA THR A 219 -2.50 -22.25 -5.58
C THR A 219 -3.61 -22.53 -6.58
N LYS A 220 -3.66 -23.76 -7.07
CA LYS A 220 -4.74 -24.29 -7.91
C LYS A 220 -5.38 -25.46 -7.17
N ILE A 221 -6.70 -25.52 -7.19
CA ILE A 221 -7.48 -26.63 -6.63
C ILE A 221 -8.17 -27.31 -7.80
N ILE A 222 -7.89 -28.59 -7.98
CA ILE A 222 -8.49 -29.39 -9.05
C ILE A 222 -9.13 -30.65 -8.47
N THR A 223 -10.23 -31.08 -9.08
CA THR A 223 -11.03 -32.21 -8.58
C THR A 223 -11.12 -33.29 -9.64
N CYS A 224 -10.99 -34.54 -9.23
CA CYS A 224 -11.28 -35.70 -10.07
C CYS A 224 -12.79 -35.91 -10.14
N ASN A 225 -13.39 -35.70 -11.32
CA ASN A 225 -14.84 -35.81 -11.51
C ASN A 225 -15.31 -37.27 -11.66
N SER A 226 -16.63 -37.49 -11.72
CA SER A 226 -17.25 -38.80 -11.91
C SER A 226 -16.98 -39.46 -13.27
N THR A 227 -16.41 -38.71 -14.22
CA THR A 227 -15.94 -39.22 -15.53
C THR A 227 -14.44 -39.55 -15.54
N PHE A 228 -13.80 -39.58 -14.36
CA PHE A 228 -12.37 -39.83 -14.19
C PHE A 228 -11.47 -38.85 -14.96
N LYS A 229 -11.92 -37.60 -15.08
CA LYS A 229 -11.14 -36.48 -15.64
C LYS A 229 -10.93 -35.40 -14.57
N TRP A 230 -9.80 -34.70 -14.68
CA TRP A 230 -9.53 -33.53 -13.86
C TRP A 230 -10.42 -32.35 -14.29
N SER A 231 -10.87 -31.56 -13.32
CA SER A 231 -11.67 -30.35 -13.56
C SER A 231 -10.94 -29.26 -14.34
N ASP A 232 -9.61 -29.32 -14.37
CA ASP A 232 -8.74 -28.31 -14.99
C ASP A 232 -7.37 -28.93 -15.29
N GLU A 233 -6.64 -28.37 -16.24
CA GLU A 233 -5.29 -28.78 -16.60
C GLU A 233 -4.25 -28.15 -15.66
N VAL A 234 -3.10 -28.81 -15.46
CA VAL A 234 -2.03 -28.31 -14.58
C VAL A 234 -0.87 -27.79 -15.43
N GLU A 235 -0.72 -26.48 -15.45
CA GLU A 235 0.38 -25.79 -16.12
C GLU A 235 1.62 -25.68 -15.21
N ASP A 236 2.78 -25.40 -15.81
CA ASP A 236 4.01 -25.16 -15.07
C ASP A 236 3.98 -23.79 -14.35
N CYS A 237 4.56 -23.73 -13.15
CA CYS A 237 4.71 -22.47 -12.43
C CYS A 237 5.80 -21.61 -13.09
N GLN A 238 5.53 -20.32 -13.25
CA GLN A 238 6.47 -19.32 -13.75
C GLN A 238 6.98 -18.43 -12.62
N ALA A 239 8.16 -17.83 -12.80
CA ALA A 239 8.71 -16.89 -11.84
C ALA A 239 7.80 -15.66 -11.69
N ILE A 240 7.57 -15.22 -10.45
CA ILE A 240 6.80 -14.02 -10.16
C ILE A 240 7.53 -12.80 -10.70
N ARG A 241 6.80 -11.97 -11.45
CA ARG A 241 7.23 -10.67 -11.94
C ARG A 241 6.14 -9.66 -11.65
N CYS A 242 6.48 -8.60 -10.94
CA CYS A 242 5.57 -7.49 -10.70
C CYS A 242 5.30 -6.72 -12.00
N MET A 243 4.25 -5.92 -12.00
CA MET A 243 4.02 -4.96 -13.09
C MET A 243 5.13 -3.90 -13.12
N GLU A 244 5.22 -3.16 -14.23
CA GLU A 244 6.16 -2.03 -14.31
C GLU A 244 5.91 -1.09 -13.12
N PRO A 245 6.96 -0.68 -12.39
CA PRO A 245 6.83 0.23 -11.26
C PRO A 245 6.17 1.56 -11.67
N PRO A 246 5.34 2.15 -10.80
CA PRO A 246 4.69 3.43 -11.07
C PRO A 246 5.71 4.55 -11.23
N ILE A 247 5.48 5.47 -12.16
CA ILE A 247 6.32 6.67 -12.30
C ILE A 247 5.76 7.74 -11.36
N ILE A 248 6.58 8.17 -10.40
CA ILE A 248 6.23 9.24 -9.45
C ILE A 248 6.91 10.53 -9.92
N THR A 249 6.12 11.58 -10.12
CA THR A 249 6.63 12.91 -10.49
C THR A 249 7.49 13.50 -9.37
N HIS A 250 8.49 14.32 -9.72
CA HIS A 250 9.45 14.89 -8.76
C HIS A 250 10.20 13.84 -7.94
N SER A 251 10.54 12.71 -8.57
CA SER A 251 11.29 11.64 -7.93
C SER A 251 12.19 10.92 -8.93
N ASN A 252 13.21 10.26 -8.38
CA ASN A 252 14.08 9.35 -9.09
C ASN A 252 14.00 7.94 -8.47
N MET A 253 14.15 6.89 -9.29
CA MET A 253 14.08 5.49 -8.86
C MET A 253 15.44 4.80 -9.04
N THR A 254 15.83 3.96 -8.08
CA THR A 254 17.14 3.27 -8.13
C THR A 254 17.23 2.16 -9.18
N SER A 255 16.11 1.52 -9.54
CA SER A 255 16.08 0.47 -10.55
C SER A 255 14.67 0.29 -11.13
N ARG A 256 14.57 -0.47 -12.23
CA ARG A 256 13.30 -0.93 -12.85
C ARG A 256 13.16 -2.45 -12.80
N GLU A 257 13.85 -3.10 -11.87
CA GLU A 257 13.83 -4.56 -11.80
C GLU A 257 12.50 -5.04 -11.23
N VAL A 258 11.73 -5.82 -12.00
CA VAL A 258 10.40 -6.32 -11.61
C VAL A 258 10.39 -7.74 -11.03
N ARG A 259 11.55 -8.31 -10.68
CA ARG A 259 11.66 -9.69 -10.19
C ARG A 259 11.11 -9.82 -8.76
N TYR A 260 10.60 -10.99 -8.39
CA TYR A 260 10.22 -11.27 -7.01
C TYR A 260 11.34 -10.93 -6.00
N LYS A 261 10.98 -10.26 -4.90
CA LYS A 261 11.88 -9.69 -3.89
C LYS A 261 12.83 -8.59 -4.38
N SER A 262 12.77 -8.16 -5.63
CA SER A 262 13.43 -6.93 -6.03
C SER A 262 12.86 -5.77 -5.22
N SER A 263 13.70 -4.78 -4.98
CA SER A 263 13.34 -3.58 -4.22
C SER A 263 13.69 -2.36 -5.06
N ILE A 264 12.79 -1.38 -5.07
CA ILE A 264 12.98 -0.10 -5.75
C ILE A 264 12.88 0.97 -4.68
N THR A 265 13.90 1.82 -4.60
CA THR A 265 13.89 2.99 -3.73
C THR A 265 13.58 4.21 -4.58
N TYR A 266 12.50 4.89 -4.23
CA TYR A 266 12.19 6.21 -4.75
C TYR A 266 12.83 7.24 -3.86
N THR A 267 13.45 8.25 -4.48
CA THR A 267 14.01 9.41 -3.81
C THR A 267 13.32 10.64 -4.39
N CYS A 268 12.61 11.40 -3.56
CA CYS A 268 12.03 12.66 -4.02
C CYS A 268 13.13 13.67 -4.36
N ASP A 269 12.87 14.49 -5.38
CA ASP A 269 13.75 15.57 -5.81
C ASP A 269 13.97 16.59 -4.70
N GLU A 270 14.98 17.45 -4.85
CA GLU A 270 15.19 18.52 -3.89
C GLU A 270 13.96 19.42 -3.76
N GLY A 271 13.52 19.64 -2.52
CA GLY A 271 12.31 20.41 -2.24
C GLY A 271 11.08 19.56 -1.90
N TYR A 272 11.05 18.31 -2.37
CA TYR A 272 9.90 17.41 -2.31
C TYR A 272 10.06 16.32 -1.25
N ARG A 273 8.93 15.86 -0.72
CA ARG A 273 8.83 14.82 0.32
C ARG A 273 7.59 13.96 0.11
N MET A 274 7.60 12.77 0.69
CA MET A 274 6.45 11.87 0.70
C MET A 274 5.46 12.22 1.81
N GLU A 275 4.28 11.60 1.79
CA GLU A 275 3.21 11.82 2.77
C GLU A 275 3.66 11.55 4.23
N ASP A 276 4.60 10.63 4.42
CA ASP A 276 5.20 10.31 5.72
C ASP A 276 6.34 11.27 6.14
N GLY A 277 6.62 12.31 5.35
CA GLY A 277 7.67 13.31 5.59
C GLY A 277 9.08 12.86 5.18
N HIS A 278 9.26 11.60 4.80
CA HIS A 278 10.55 11.08 4.36
C HIS A 278 10.85 11.46 2.91
N ARG A 279 12.14 11.49 2.59
CA ARG A 279 12.64 11.78 1.24
C ARG A 279 12.83 10.53 0.39
N GLN A 280 12.86 9.36 1.04
CA GLN A 280 13.08 8.08 0.39
C GLN A 280 12.07 7.05 0.88
N HIS A 281 11.57 6.24 -0.04
CA HIS A 281 10.70 5.10 0.28
C HIS A 281 11.03 3.91 -0.60
N THR A 282 11.03 2.72 -0.01
CA THR A 282 11.41 1.50 -0.71
C THR A 282 10.21 0.57 -0.84
N ILE A 283 9.82 0.29 -2.09
CA ILE A 283 8.81 -0.71 -2.42
C ILE A 283 9.48 -2.03 -2.78
N LYS A 284 8.80 -3.16 -2.52
CA LYS A 284 9.29 -4.51 -2.80
C LYS A 284 8.29 -5.28 -3.64
N CYS A 285 8.80 -6.11 -4.55
CA CYS A 285 7.94 -6.99 -5.35
C CYS A 285 7.49 -8.20 -4.51
N GLY A 286 6.18 -8.24 -4.23
CA GLY A 286 5.52 -9.22 -3.37
C GLY A 286 5.25 -10.57 -4.03
N GLU A 287 4.67 -11.48 -3.24
CA GLU A 287 4.33 -12.83 -3.69
C GLU A 287 3.03 -12.93 -4.50
N ASP A 288 2.25 -11.85 -4.52
CA ASP A 288 1.02 -11.63 -5.30
C ASP A 288 1.30 -10.94 -6.65
N ALA A 289 2.58 -10.78 -7.01
CA ALA A 289 3.03 -10.01 -8.15
C ALA A 289 2.62 -8.53 -8.09
N MET A 290 2.42 -7.99 -6.88
CA MET A 290 2.19 -6.56 -6.65
C MET A 290 3.36 -5.92 -5.91
N TRP A 291 3.55 -4.64 -6.16
CA TRP A 291 4.46 -3.81 -5.37
C TRP A 291 3.84 -3.51 -4.01
N THR A 292 4.64 -3.56 -2.96
CA THR A 292 4.19 -3.13 -1.63
C THR A 292 3.96 -1.61 -1.62
N ASN A 293 2.90 -1.16 -0.97
CA ASN A 293 2.64 0.25 -0.64
C ASN A 293 2.80 1.22 -1.83
N VAL A 294 2.02 1.01 -2.90
CA VAL A 294 2.07 1.81 -4.14
C VAL A 294 1.50 3.22 -4.02
N GLN A 295 0.95 3.60 -2.87
CA GLN A 295 0.36 4.92 -2.65
C GLN A 295 1.44 5.89 -2.19
N LEU A 296 2.24 6.35 -3.16
CA LEU A 296 3.36 7.26 -2.94
C LEU A 296 3.24 8.45 -3.89
N SER A 297 3.26 9.66 -3.32
CA SER A 297 3.43 10.92 -4.04
C SER A 297 4.64 11.66 -3.46
N CYS A 298 5.37 12.39 -4.32
CA CYS A 298 6.37 13.34 -3.89
C CYS A 298 5.79 14.74 -4.07
N ASP A 299 5.37 15.33 -2.96
CA ASP A 299 4.77 16.66 -2.91
C ASP A 299 5.76 17.67 -2.34
N LEU A 300 5.55 18.96 -2.61
CA LEU A 300 6.43 20.00 -2.09
C LEU A 300 6.43 19.94 -0.55
N GLY A 301 7.61 19.77 0.05
CA GLY A 301 7.77 19.60 1.50
C GLY A 301 7.10 20.74 2.26
N ARG A 302 6.46 20.45 3.38
CA ARG A 302 5.74 21.43 4.18
C ARG A 302 6.38 21.57 5.55
N CYS A 303 6.52 22.81 5.99
CA CYS A 303 6.84 23.09 7.39
C CYS A 303 5.55 23.05 8.23
N PRO A 304 5.65 22.97 9.57
CA PRO A 304 4.54 23.26 10.45
C PRO A 304 3.89 24.61 10.10
N PRO A 305 2.66 24.88 10.56
CA PRO A 305 2.06 26.21 10.46
C PRO A 305 3.07 27.29 10.86
N VAL A 306 3.07 28.42 10.16
CA VAL A 306 3.98 29.54 10.41
C VAL A 306 3.95 29.89 11.90
N PRO A 307 5.08 29.82 12.61
CA PRO A 307 5.10 29.99 14.06
C PRO A 307 4.75 31.42 14.44
N GLU A 308 4.06 31.59 15.57
CA GLU A 308 3.80 32.93 16.10
C GLU A 308 5.05 33.49 16.78
N VAL A 309 5.39 34.74 16.49
CA VAL A 309 6.45 35.51 17.16
C VAL A 309 5.79 36.59 18.00
N ILE A 310 6.04 36.57 19.31
CA ILE A 310 5.40 37.49 20.25
C ILE A 310 5.81 38.93 19.91
N ASN A 311 4.84 39.85 19.88
CA ASN A 311 5.03 41.25 19.50
C ASN A 311 5.55 41.47 18.07
N ALA A 312 5.27 40.55 17.14
CA ALA A 312 5.53 40.71 15.72
C ALA A 312 4.31 40.35 14.86
N THR A 313 4.32 40.80 13.61
CA THR A 313 3.39 40.41 12.55
C THR A 313 4.16 39.77 11.40
N TYR A 314 3.51 38.94 10.58
CA TYR A 314 4.11 38.27 9.43
C TYR A 314 3.29 38.46 8.16
N ASP A 315 3.94 38.33 7.00
CA ASP A 315 3.41 38.65 5.67
C ASP A 315 2.67 37.51 4.96
N THR A 316 2.97 36.24 5.28
CA THR A 316 2.36 35.07 4.66
C THR A 316 2.15 33.92 5.64
N SER A 317 1.05 33.18 5.48
CA SER A 317 0.77 31.94 6.21
C SER A 317 1.16 30.68 5.41
N LEU A 318 1.81 30.85 4.26
CA LEU A 318 2.22 29.74 3.40
C LEU A 318 3.34 28.95 4.07
N ALA A 319 3.17 27.63 4.23
CA ALA A 319 4.11 26.76 4.92
C ALA A 319 4.68 25.67 3.99
N VAL A 320 5.18 26.06 2.81
CA VAL A 320 5.82 25.14 1.85
C VAL A 320 7.30 25.44 1.69
N ASN A 321 8.07 24.45 1.25
CA ASN A 321 9.51 24.55 1.08
C ASN A 321 9.91 25.75 0.20
N GLY A 322 10.92 26.50 0.64
CA GLY A 322 11.40 27.70 -0.03
C GLY A 322 10.59 28.96 0.28
N THR A 323 9.48 28.86 1.04
CA THR A 323 8.76 30.04 1.51
C THR A 323 9.64 30.83 2.46
N ILE A 324 9.70 32.16 2.26
CA ILE A 324 10.33 33.11 3.18
C ILE A 324 9.21 33.94 3.80
N VAL A 325 9.14 33.92 5.14
CA VAL A 325 8.24 34.71 5.96
C VAL A 325 9.00 35.91 6.51
N THR A 326 8.44 37.10 6.33
CA THR A 326 9.00 38.35 6.85
C THR A 326 8.28 38.72 8.14
N TYR A 327 8.95 38.60 9.28
CA TYR A 327 8.45 39.08 10.56
C TYR A 327 8.80 40.55 10.75
N THR A 328 7.81 41.36 11.13
CA THR A 328 7.98 42.78 11.49
C THR A 328 7.54 42.99 12.92
N CYS A 329 8.45 43.46 13.78
CA CYS A 329 8.13 43.79 15.17
C CYS A 329 7.09 44.92 15.25
N ASN A 330 6.21 44.80 16.24
CA ASN A 330 5.26 45.86 16.58
C ASN A 330 6.00 47.11 17.04
N LYS A 331 5.35 48.27 16.89
CA LYS A 331 5.92 49.56 17.27
C LYS A 331 6.43 49.55 18.72
N GLY A 332 7.69 49.94 18.93
CA GLY A 332 8.35 49.96 20.25
C GLY A 332 9.06 48.66 20.62
N TYR A 333 9.03 47.65 19.76
CA TYR A 333 9.73 46.38 19.94
C TYR A 333 10.78 46.16 18.83
N GLY A 334 11.82 45.40 19.14
CA GLY A 334 12.89 45.03 18.21
C GLY A 334 13.48 43.65 18.53
N PHE A 335 14.12 43.06 17.52
CA PHE A 335 14.92 41.85 17.68
C PHE A 335 16.28 42.20 18.30
N SER A 336 17.03 41.18 18.72
CA SER A 336 18.27 41.32 19.50
C SER A 336 19.37 42.13 18.80
N ASN A 337 19.30 42.28 17.48
CA ASN A 337 20.21 43.07 16.64
C ASN A 337 19.77 44.53 16.44
N ASN A 338 18.78 45.01 17.20
CA ASN A 338 18.15 46.33 17.05
C ASN A 338 17.44 46.54 15.69
N ASN A 339 17.19 45.47 14.92
CA ASN A 339 16.35 45.51 13.72
C ASN A 339 14.89 45.25 14.09
N SER A 340 13.98 45.84 13.33
CA SER A 340 12.54 45.60 13.43
C SER A 340 12.05 44.47 12.51
N VAL A 341 12.94 43.85 11.71
CA VAL A 341 12.58 42.84 10.71
C VAL A 341 13.46 41.61 10.82
N MET A 342 12.86 40.42 10.74
CA MET A 342 13.52 39.11 10.70
C MET A 342 12.95 38.29 9.53
N TYR A 343 13.82 37.59 8.80
CA TYR A 343 13.42 36.69 7.71
C TYR A 343 13.57 35.24 8.15
N VAL A 344 12.51 34.44 7.94
CA VAL A 344 12.50 33.02 8.30
C VAL A 344 12.10 32.21 7.07
N SER A 345 12.94 31.25 6.68
CA SER A 345 12.71 30.35 5.55
C SER A 345 12.25 28.96 6.01
N CYS A 346 11.30 28.38 5.28
CA CYS A 346 10.91 26.99 5.42
C CYS A 346 11.86 26.10 4.60
N ASN A 347 12.55 25.15 5.26
CA ASN A 347 13.41 24.17 4.58
C ASN A 347 12.63 22.92 4.08
N GLY A 348 11.30 22.96 4.19
CA GLY A 348 10.37 21.88 3.85
C GLY A 348 10.16 20.85 4.95
N GLU A 349 10.66 21.09 6.16
CA GLU A 349 10.44 20.28 7.36
C GLU A 349 10.25 21.16 8.60
N ASP A 350 11.08 22.19 8.75
CA ASP A 350 11.02 23.15 9.85
C ASP A 350 11.37 24.57 9.40
N TRP A 351 11.01 25.52 10.27
CA TRP A 351 11.35 26.93 10.13
C TRP A 351 12.70 27.23 10.77
N ASN A 352 13.57 27.98 10.10
CA ASN A 352 14.86 28.41 10.66
C ASN A 352 14.72 29.64 11.60
N ILE A 353 13.73 29.61 12.48
CA ILE A 353 13.44 30.72 13.40
C ILE A 353 14.55 30.86 14.46
N THR A 354 15.06 32.07 14.65
CA THR A 354 16.16 32.34 15.60
C THR A 354 15.69 33.04 16.87
N GLU A 355 14.59 33.80 16.81
CA GLU A 355 14.01 34.54 17.93
C GLU A 355 12.49 34.33 17.97
N SER A 356 11.95 34.00 19.14
CA SER A 356 10.51 33.70 19.33
C SER A 356 9.67 34.89 19.82
N ALA A 357 10.32 36.02 20.11
CA ALA A 357 9.67 37.23 20.59
C ALA A 357 10.49 38.47 20.21
N CYS A 358 9.81 39.58 19.92
CA CYS A 358 10.45 40.89 19.93
C CYS A 358 10.51 41.42 21.37
N SER A 359 11.69 41.88 21.78
CA SER A 359 11.91 42.57 23.05
C SER A 359 11.55 44.04 22.94
N GLU A 360 11.16 44.68 24.05
CA GLU A 360 10.98 46.13 24.07
C GLU A 360 12.29 46.82 23.66
N GLY A 361 12.18 47.75 22.71
CA GLY A 361 13.31 48.55 22.27
C GLY A 361 13.88 49.32 23.45
N SER A 362 15.19 49.18 23.68
CA SER A 362 15.91 49.92 24.71
C SER A 362 16.98 50.77 24.05
N CYS A 363 17.00 52.06 24.36
CA CYS A 363 18.05 52.96 23.92
C CYS A 363 19.39 52.60 24.58
N PRO A 364 20.53 52.86 23.91
CA PRO A 364 21.85 52.55 24.45
C PRO A 364 22.10 53.29 25.77
N GLU A 365 22.95 52.70 26.62
CA GLU A 365 23.36 53.31 27.88
C GLU A 365 24.09 54.62 27.60
N LEU A 366 23.62 55.70 28.24
CA LEU A 366 24.17 57.04 28.04
C LEU A 366 25.39 57.27 28.94
N ASN A 367 26.37 58.00 28.40
CA ASN A 367 27.46 58.57 29.17
C ASN A 367 27.54 60.08 28.91
N LEU A 368 26.65 60.83 29.56
CA LEU A 368 26.62 62.28 29.44
C LEU A 368 27.79 62.88 30.21
N THR A 369 28.86 63.22 29.49
CA THR A 369 30.03 63.87 30.06
C THR A 369 29.73 65.31 30.47
N HIS A 370 30.36 65.78 31.56
CA HIS A 370 30.20 67.13 32.10
C HIS A 370 28.76 67.51 32.48
N ALA A 371 27.97 66.52 32.92
CA ALA A 371 26.61 66.69 33.37
C ALA A 371 26.30 65.75 34.54
N SER A 372 25.46 66.21 35.46
CA SER A 372 24.78 65.38 36.44
C SER A 372 23.44 64.93 35.86
N TRP A 373 23.16 63.63 35.83
CA TRP A 373 21.98 63.08 35.17
C TRP A 373 21.35 61.93 35.94
N SER A 374 20.06 61.71 35.69
CA SER A 374 19.29 60.57 36.18
C SER A 374 18.28 60.12 35.12
N TYR A 375 17.90 58.85 35.16
CA TYR A 375 16.98 58.26 34.21
C TYR A 375 15.99 57.32 34.91
N ASN A 376 14.79 57.18 34.34
CA ASN A 376 13.72 56.30 34.83
C ASN A 376 13.64 54.95 34.08
N GLY A 377 14.67 54.62 33.28
CA GLY A 377 14.77 53.42 32.44
C GLY A 377 15.41 53.70 31.07
N THR A 378 15.62 52.65 30.27
CA THR A 378 16.20 52.75 28.91
C THR A 378 15.18 52.44 27.81
N ASN A 379 13.97 52.00 28.15
CA ASN A 379 12.94 51.59 27.19
C ASN A 379 12.40 52.78 26.38
N VAL A 380 11.78 52.52 25.23
CA VAL A 380 11.07 53.54 24.43
C VAL A 380 10.11 54.37 25.30
N GLY A 381 10.23 55.71 25.23
CA GLY A 381 9.48 56.67 26.03
C GLY A 381 10.17 57.05 27.35
N ALA A 382 11.26 56.38 27.73
CA ALA A 382 12.05 56.78 28.89
C ALA A 382 12.69 58.15 28.67
N LYS A 383 12.77 58.95 29.74
CA LYS A 383 13.37 60.28 29.73
C LYS A 383 14.55 60.32 30.68
N VAL A 384 15.66 60.87 30.19
CA VAL A 384 16.86 61.19 30.97
C VAL A 384 16.85 62.68 31.20
N MET A 385 16.84 63.09 32.46
CA MET A 385 16.97 64.50 32.84
C MET A 385 18.41 64.75 33.25
N PHE A 386 19.00 65.83 32.73
CA PHE A 386 20.38 66.17 33.05
C PHE A 386 20.56 67.67 33.25
N THR A 387 21.54 68.01 34.10
CA THR A 387 21.99 69.38 34.37
C THR A 387 23.48 69.44 34.08
N CYS A 388 23.91 70.42 33.29
CA CYS A 388 25.31 70.60 32.94
C CYS A 388 26.12 71.07 34.15
N ASP A 389 27.36 70.62 34.23
CA ASP A 389 28.33 71.12 35.21
C ASP A 389 28.63 72.61 34.97
N GLU A 390 29.12 73.31 35.99
CA GLU A 390 29.46 74.73 35.86
C GLU A 390 30.44 74.98 34.70
N GLY A 391 30.09 75.93 33.83
CA GLY A 391 30.88 76.26 32.64
C GLY A 391 30.63 75.37 31.43
N TYR A 392 29.59 74.53 31.45
CA TYR A 392 29.09 73.75 30.32
C TYR A 392 27.61 74.05 30.02
N GLN A 393 27.18 73.86 28.78
CA GLN A 393 25.82 74.11 28.29
C GLN A 393 25.36 73.04 27.29
N TYR A 394 24.05 72.88 27.16
CA TYR A 394 23.40 72.04 26.17
C TYR A 394 22.37 72.89 25.41
N GLU A 395 22.47 72.99 24.08
CA GLU A 395 21.58 73.81 23.23
C GLU A 395 21.30 75.22 23.78
N ASN A 396 22.32 75.89 24.34
CA ASN A 396 22.25 77.21 25.00
C ASN A 396 21.47 77.29 26.33
N GLY A 397 21.28 76.15 27.01
CA GLY A 397 20.75 76.06 28.38
C GLY A 397 21.68 75.32 29.35
N THR A 398 21.34 75.35 30.63
CA THR A 398 22.09 74.67 31.72
C THR A 398 21.50 73.32 32.11
N ALA A 399 20.33 72.97 31.58
CA ALA A 399 19.67 71.68 31.82
C ALA A 399 18.83 71.29 30.58
N GLY A 400 18.56 70.01 30.44
CA GLY A 400 17.79 69.46 29.33
C GLY A 400 17.24 68.06 29.62
N PHE A 401 16.61 67.47 28.62
CA PHE A 401 16.21 66.07 28.68
C PHE A 401 16.41 65.37 27.34
N LEU A 402 16.71 64.07 27.39
CA LEU A 402 16.70 63.17 26.24
C LEU A 402 15.54 62.19 26.40
N GLU A 403 14.80 61.93 25.33
CA GLU A 403 13.71 60.95 25.30
C GLU A 403 14.09 59.80 24.37
N CYS A 404 13.91 58.56 24.85
CA CYS A 404 14.13 57.37 24.04
C CYS A 404 13.00 57.27 23.01
N GLN A 405 13.32 57.51 21.74
CA GLN A 405 12.37 57.56 20.66
C GLN A 405 11.95 56.16 20.21
N ALA A 406 10.87 56.08 19.43
CA ALA A 406 10.28 54.81 18.97
C ALA A 406 11.21 53.95 18.09
N ASN A 407 12.30 54.51 17.59
CA ASN A 407 13.36 53.84 16.83
C ASN A 407 14.52 53.36 17.72
N ALA A 408 14.35 53.33 19.05
CA ALA A 408 15.38 52.98 20.03
C ALA A 408 16.64 53.86 19.96
N THR A 409 16.47 55.15 19.66
CA THR A 409 17.54 56.17 19.72
C THR A 409 17.13 57.36 20.59
N TRP A 410 18.10 58.06 21.18
CA TRP A 410 17.83 59.24 22.00
C TRP A 410 17.50 60.47 21.14
N SER A 411 16.55 61.29 21.58
CA SER A 411 15.99 62.43 20.83
C SER A 411 16.94 63.60 20.53
N GLY A 412 18.23 63.52 20.89
CA GLY A 412 19.19 64.62 20.79
C GLY A 412 20.63 64.15 20.91
N ASN A 413 21.57 65.10 21.04
CA ASN A 413 22.99 64.78 21.18
C ASN A 413 23.26 64.03 22.50
N ASP A 414 23.77 62.81 22.39
CA ASP A 414 24.02 61.86 23.47
C ASP A 414 25.46 61.93 24.03
N THR A 415 26.30 62.84 23.52
CA THR A 415 27.71 62.97 23.93
C THR A 415 27.95 63.80 25.21
N GLY A 416 26.92 64.44 25.77
CA GLY A 416 27.01 65.28 26.98
C GLY A 416 27.03 66.80 26.72
N CYS A 417 27.32 67.58 27.75
CA CYS A 417 27.29 69.05 27.68
C CYS A 417 28.55 69.63 27.03
N GLN A 418 28.38 70.71 26.26
CA GLN A 418 29.48 71.40 25.59
C GLN A 418 30.01 72.54 26.44
N ARG A 419 31.31 72.78 26.40
CA ARG A 419 31.92 73.86 27.20
C ARG A 419 31.41 75.24 26.76
N ILE A 420 31.00 76.07 27.72
CA ILE A 420 30.72 77.49 27.50
C ILE A 420 32.06 78.22 27.28
N ILE A 421 32.16 78.92 26.15
CA ILE A 421 33.33 79.72 25.79
C ILE A 421 32.85 81.15 25.60
N CYS A 422 33.42 82.09 26.36
CA CYS A 422 33.07 83.49 26.24
C CYS A 422 33.45 84.06 24.86
N GLN A 423 32.76 85.14 24.48
CA GLN A 423 33.02 85.88 23.24
C GLN A 423 34.53 86.21 23.09
N VAL A 424 34.97 86.25 21.82
CA VAL A 424 36.38 86.51 21.47
C VAL A 424 36.81 87.85 22.06
N ILE A 425 37.94 87.87 22.76
CA ILE A 425 38.51 89.09 23.32
C ILE A 425 38.97 89.98 22.15
N PRO A 426 38.43 91.21 22.00
CA PRO A 426 38.86 92.13 20.95
C PRO A 426 40.34 92.49 21.06
N LYS A 427 40.94 92.95 19.95
CA LYS A 427 42.31 93.49 19.95
C LYS A 427 42.24 95.02 20.00
N TRP A 428 43.04 95.64 20.86
CA TRP A 428 43.14 97.09 21.00
C TRP A 428 44.56 97.59 20.75
N ASN A 429 44.70 98.79 20.18
CA ASN A 429 46.01 99.35 19.80
C ASN A 429 46.85 99.86 20.98
N ASP A 430 46.20 100.30 22.07
CA ASP A 430 46.86 100.93 23.23
C ASP A 430 46.55 100.23 24.57
N LYS A 431 45.93 99.04 24.50
CA LYS A 431 45.57 98.21 25.65
C LYS A 431 45.98 96.77 25.39
N LYS A 432 46.43 96.07 26.44
CA LYS A 432 46.79 94.64 26.39
C LYS A 432 45.98 93.87 27.43
N ALA A 433 45.35 92.79 27.00
CA ALA A 433 44.69 91.82 27.87
C ALA A 433 45.74 91.00 28.64
N ASN A 434 45.50 90.75 29.93
CA ASN A 434 46.33 89.89 30.77
C ASN A 434 46.24 88.39 30.37
N THR A 435 45.15 87.97 29.73
CA THR A 435 44.87 86.58 29.38
C THR A 435 44.18 86.48 28.02
N THR A 436 44.34 85.34 27.35
CA THR A 436 43.59 84.96 26.15
C THR A 436 42.58 83.84 26.43
N GLN A 437 42.50 83.37 27.70
CA GLN A 437 41.56 82.34 28.10
C GLN A 437 40.12 82.90 28.08
N ARG A 438 39.19 82.09 27.58
CA ARG A 438 37.77 82.45 27.42
C ARG A 438 36.86 81.45 28.14
N LYS A 439 37.33 80.96 29.29
CA LYS A 439 36.63 79.95 30.11
C LYS A 439 35.80 80.67 31.17
N VAL A 440 34.63 80.14 31.54
CA VAL A 440 33.81 80.69 32.65
C VAL A 440 34.66 80.83 33.93
N GLY A 441 34.48 81.94 34.64
CA GLY A 441 35.28 82.33 35.82
C GLY A 441 36.66 82.93 35.49
N THR A 442 37.03 83.04 34.21
CA THR A 442 38.26 83.74 33.83
C THR A 442 38.10 85.24 34.11
N ILE A 443 39.06 85.83 34.82
CA ILE A 443 39.14 87.27 35.06
C ILE A 443 40.10 87.91 34.05
N LEU A 444 39.53 88.67 33.12
CA LEU A 444 40.24 89.47 32.13
C LEU A 444 40.50 90.87 32.70
N SER A 445 41.78 91.24 32.82
CA SER A 445 42.18 92.62 33.11
C SER A 445 42.84 93.26 31.89
N LEU A 446 42.39 94.48 31.57
CA LEU A 446 42.92 95.27 30.47
C LEU A 446 43.94 96.28 31.01
N ILE A 447 45.17 96.19 30.52
CA ILE A 447 46.30 97.01 30.97
C ILE A 447 46.67 98.03 29.90
N LYS A 448 46.86 99.30 30.28
CA LYS A 448 47.26 100.38 29.36
C LYS A 448 48.72 100.23 28.92
N THR A 449 48.99 100.28 27.62
CA THR A 449 50.36 100.13 27.08
C THR A 449 50.96 101.44 26.53
N LYS A 450 50.15 102.49 26.31
CA LYS A 450 50.61 103.83 25.88
C LYS A 450 49.96 104.97 26.69
N GLY A 451 50.67 106.09 26.88
CA GLY A 451 50.22 107.27 27.64
C GLY A 451 50.97 107.52 28.96
N GLY A 452 50.48 108.45 29.79
CA GLY A 452 51.10 108.83 31.08
C GLY A 452 51.00 107.77 32.19
N ASP A 453 49.96 106.93 32.15
CA ASP A 453 49.71 105.85 33.14
C ASP A 453 49.97 104.46 32.54
N LYS A 454 51.16 104.24 31.96
CA LYS A 454 51.53 102.92 31.42
C LYS A 454 51.58 101.87 32.54
N GLY A 455 50.91 100.74 32.33
CA GLY A 455 50.83 99.64 33.31
C GLY A 455 49.61 99.68 34.24
N ALA A 456 48.76 100.72 34.16
CA ALA A 456 47.53 100.78 34.95
C ALA A 456 46.47 99.80 34.42
N THR A 457 45.83 99.05 35.32
CA THR A 457 44.63 98.24 35.03
C THR A 457 43.43 99.15 34.86
N ILE A 458 42.82 99.12 33.67
CA ILE A 458 41.74 100.04 33.28
C ILE A 458 40.36 99.42 33.52
N MET A 459 40.24 98.11 33.32
CA MET A 459 38.99 97.36 33.44
C MET A 459 39.30 95.94 33.90
N ILE A 460 38.43 95.39 34.73
CA ILE A 460 38.38 93.98 35.08
C ILE A 460 37.00 93.47 34.62
N SER A 461 36.99 92.40 33.85
CA SER A 461 35.77 91.73 33.38
C SER A 461 35.88 90.24 33.63
N GLU A 462 34.80 89.63 34.08
CA GLU A 462 34.72 88.20 34.38
C GLU A 462 33.89 87.50 33.30
N CYS A 463 34.36 86.35 32.83
CA CYS A 463 33.60 85.50 31.92
C CYS A 463 32.48 84.81 32.70
N MET A 464 31.24 85.24 32.47
CA MET A 464 30.06 84.79 33.19
C MET A 464 29.52 83.46 32.62
N PRO A 465 28.71 82.71 33.41
CA PRO A 465 28.11 81.45 32.98
C PRO A 465 27.17 81.54 31.78
N ASN A 466 26.81 82.74 31.30
CA ASN A 466 26.03 82.94 30.08
C ASN A 466 26.92 83.16 28.83
N GLY A 467 28.24 82.97 28.93
CA GLY A 467 29.17 83.17 27.82
C GLY A 467 29.50 84.65 27.54
N GLU A 468 29.05 85.57 28.39
CA GLU A 468 29.33 86.99 28.26
C GLU A 468 30.41 87.45 29.25
N TRP A 469 31.22 88.40 28.82
CA TRP A 469 32.13 89.13 29.72
C TRP A 469 31.32 90.19 30.48
N LYS A 470 31.41 90.24 31.82
CA LYS A 470 30.79 91.29 32.62
C LYS A 470 31.82 92.06 33.47
N PRO A 471 31.91 93.40 33.31
CA PRO A 471 31.20 94.24 32.32
C PRO A 471 31.57 93.91 30.86
N SER A 472 30.67 94.20 29.91
CA SER A 472 30.83 93.84 28.50
C SER A 472 32.08 94.48 27.88
N LEU A 473 32.72 93.75 26.97
CA LEU A 473 33.89 94.21 26.24
C LEU A 473 33.43 94.99 25.01
N ASP A 474 33.46 96.32 25.10
CA ASP A 474 33.27 97.20 23.95
C ASP A 474 34.62 97.58 23.31
N ASN A 475 34.59 98.07 22.07
CA ASN A 475 35.80 98.46 21.34
C ASN A 475 36.57 99.63 22.00
N ASN A 476 35.97 100.37 22.93
CA ASN A 476 36.59 101.51 23.60
C ASN A 476 36.98 101.27 25.07
N GLY A 477 36.63 100.13 25.66
CA GLY A 477 37.01 99.68 26.99
C GLY A 477 36.73 100.71 28.10
N ILE A 478 35.50 101.24 28.15
CA ILE A 478 35.00 102.12 29.20
C ILE A 478 33.60 101.65 29.64
N TYR A 479 33.42 101.53 30.95
CA TYR A 479 32.14 101.23 31.61
C TYR A 479 31.04 102.22 31.14
N LYS A 480 30.01 101.76 30.44
CA LYS A 480 28.76 102.53 30.32
C LYS A 480 28.05 102.47 31.67
N LYS A 481 28.04 103.58 32.41
CA LYS A 481 26.95 103.86 33.35
C LYS A 481 25.65 103.77 32.53
N PRO A 482 24.58 103.11 33.01
CA PRO A 482 23.34 103.06 32.24
C PRO A 482 22.93 104.50 31.91
N ASP A 483 22.66 104.76 30.64
CA ASP A 483 22.15 106.05 30.19
C ASP A 483 20.88 106.37 31.02
N PRO A 484 20.70 107.63 31.48
CA PRO A 484 19.48 107.99 32.18
C PRO A 484 18.31 107.68 31.26
N VAL A 485 17.34 106.94 31.82
CA VAL A 485 16.07 106.58 31.20
C VAL A 485 15.47 107.83 30.52
N GLU A 486 15.58 107.90 29.20
CA GLU A 486 14.57 108.57 28.39
C GLU A 486 13.36 107.67 28.45
N ALA A 487 12.33 108.15 29.17
CA ALA A 487 11.02 107.56 29.15
C ALA A 487 10.43 107.78 27.74
N GLU A 488 10.79 106.91 26.81
CA GLU A 488 10.01 106.73 25.59
C GLU A 488 8.78 105.90 25.94
N SER A 489 7.65 106.59 25.94
CA SER A 489 6.32 106.01 25.84
C SER A 489 6.22 105.21 24.54
N SER A 490 6.36 103.90 24.62
CA SER A 490 5.88 102.98 23.59
C SER A 490 5.08 101.87 24.25
N ALA A 491 3.77 102.12 24.33
CA ALA A 491 2.79 101.09 24.57
C ALA A 491 2.79 100.15 23.36
N GLU A 492 3.42 98.97 23.48
CA GLU A 492 3.17 97.86 22.57
C GLU A 492 2.12 96.93 23.20
N ILE A 493 0.99 96.86 22.51
CA ILE A 493 -0.13 95.96 22.80
C ILE A 493 0.29 94.56 22.36
N GLY A 494 0.77 93.76 23.32
CA GLY A 494 0.97 92.32 23.15
C GLY A 494 -0.32 91.55 23.42
N ILE A 495 -1.09 91.26 22.38
CA ILE A 495 -2.20 90.28 22.45
C ILE A 495 -1.57 88.88 22.42
N VAL A 496 -1.64 88.14 23.54
CA VAL A 496 -1.33 86.71 23.55
C VAL A 496 -2.66 85.94 23.50
N PHE A 497 -2.90 85.26 22.39
CA PHE A 497 -3.93 84.23 22.29
C PHE A 497 -3.48 83.00 23.07
N VAL A 498 -4.21 82.66 24.13
CA VAL A 498 -4.18 81.32 24.73
C VAL A 498 -5.60 80.76 24.61
N SER A 499 -5.78 79.77 23.73
CA SER A 499 -6.86 78.79 23.88
C SER A 499 -6.55 78.01 25.16
N THR A 500 -7.38 78.03 26.20
CA THR A 500 -8.60 77.22 26.30
C THR A 500 -9.51 77.74 27.44
N ILE A 501 -10.81 77.82 27.16
CA ILE A 501 -11.98 77.64 28.06
C ILE A 501 -11.86 78.19 29.51
N GLY A 502 -12.54 79.32 29.77
CA GLY A 502 -13.22 79.55 31.07
C GLY A 502 -12.92 80.86 31.82
N VAL A 503 -13.84 81.82 31.69
CA VAL A 503 -14.15 82.94 32.60
C VAL A 503 -13.26 84.20 32.52
N ILE A 504 -13.90 85.29 32.07
CA ILE A 504 -13.39 86.66 31.92
C ILE A 504 -13.56 87.42 33.24
N ILE A 505 -12.46 87.89 33.84
CA ILE A 505 -12.47 89.05 34.76
C ILE A 505 -11.25 89.92 34.42
N ALA A 506 -11.50 91.09 33.84
CA ALA A 506 -10.51 92.12 33.59
C ALA A 506 -10.29 92.95 34.87
N VAL A 507 -9.06 93.02 35.37
CA VAL A 507 -8.68 93.95 36.44
C VAL A 507 -7.68 94.95 35.87
N ILE A 508 -8.15 96.18 35.68
CA ILE A 508 -7.37 97.34 35.27
C ILE A 508 -6.75 97.94 36.55
N VAL A 509 -5.43 97.93 36.67
CA VAL A 509 -4.72 98.63 37.76
C VAL A 509 -4.08 99.91 37.21
N PHE A 510 -4.64 101.06 37.58
CA PHE A 510 -4.06 102.38 37.33
C PHE A 510 -3.02 102.72 38.42
N CYS A 511 -1.82 103.13 37.99
CA CYS A 511 -0.84 103.84 38.82
C CYS A 511 -1.18 105.33 38.89
N ASP A 512 -1.27 105.92 40.09
CA ASP A 512 -1.39 107.37 40.30
C ASP A 512 -0.15 107.92 41.02
N VAL A 513 0.58 108.80 40.32
CA VAL A 513 1.88 109.38 40.70
C VAL A 513 1.70 110.78 41.35
N ARG A 514 0.53 111.11 41.91
CA ARG A 514 0.22 112.46 42.45
C ARG A 514 0.12 112.60 43.98
N LYS A 515 0.93 111.91 44.78
CA LYS A 515 0.87 112.03 46.27
C LYS A 515 2.20 112.20 47.03
N VAL A 516 3.30 112.58 46.37
CA VAL A 516 4.63 112.68 47.02
C VAL A 516 5.23 114.09 47.03
N MET A 517 4.57 115.11 46.47
CA MET A 517 5.11 116.48 46.42
C MET A 517 4.15 117.57 46.91
N GLU A 518 3.62 117.43 48.13
CA GLU A 518 3.06 118.57 48.87
C GLU A 518 3.04 118.24 50.36
N HIS A 519 4.09 118.59 51.11
CA HIS A 519 4.02 118.91 52.56
C HIS A 519 5.40 119.29 53.17
N MET A 520 6.32 119.87 52.37
CA MET A 520 7.43 120.67 52.91
C MET A 520 7.07 122.16 52.84
N LYS A 521 6.40 122.67 53.88
CA LYS A 521 6.57 124.01 54.48
C LYS A 521 5.47 124.25 55.54
N ILE A 522 5.86 124.28 56.82
CA ILE A 522 5.65 125.40 57.76
C ILE A 522 6.04 124.93 59.19
N ILE A 523 7.26 125.34 59.54
CA ILE A 523 7.77 125.87 60.80
C ILE A 523 6.83 125.88 62.03
N LYS A 524 7.36 125.27 63.12
CA LYS A 524 7.23 125.61 64.56
C LYS A 524 5.85 125.99 65.12
N GLN A 525 5.37 125.22 66.11
CA GLN A 525 5.50 125.62 67.52
C GLN A 525 5.05 124.52 68.52
N LYS A 526 6.05 124.05 69.25
CA LYS A 526 6.11 123.70 70.68
C LYS A 526 4.80 123.56 71.51
N ARG A 527 4.87 122.48 72.32
CA ARG A 527 4.45 122.30 73.74
C ARG A 527 3.08 121.67 74.01
N LYS A 528 3.11 120.40 74.39
CA LYS A 528 2.85 119.87 75.76
C LYS A 528 2.91 118.33 75.69
N ARG A 529 3.96 117.70 76.24
CA ARG A 529 4.13 117.20 77.63
C ARG A 529 3.86 115.68 77.73
N ARG A 530 4.91 114.99 78.18
CA ARG A 530 4.97 113.84 79.11
C ARG A 530 4.65 112.41 78.59
N ARG A 531 5.75 111.65 78.36
CA ARG A 531 6.28 110.50 79.15
C ARG A 531 5.40 109.22 79.36
N PRO A 532 5.99 108.05 79.69
CA PRO A 532 5.99 106.84 78.85
C PRO A 532 5.36 105.60 79.54
N ARG A 533 5.29 104.44 78.84
CA ARG A 533 5.29 103.10 79.48
C ARG A 533 5.59 101.93 78.51
N LYS A 534 6.66 101.20 78.80
CA LYS A 534 6.93 99.75 78.55
C LYS A 534 6.06 98.90 79.52
N PRO A 535 6.14 97.54 79.61
CA PRO A 535 6.52 96.46 78.66
C PRO A 535 5.62 95.18 78.77
N LYS A 536 6.11 94.04 78.19
CA LYS A 536 5.84 92.59 78.45
C LYS A 536 4.94 91.91 77.40
N GLY A 537 5.19 90.69 76.92
CA GLY A 537 6.24 89.69 77.19
C GLY A 537 5.78 88.27 76.80
N LYS A 538 6.75 87.33 76.75
CA LYS A 538 6.68 85.84 76.60
C LYS A 538 6.54 85.33 75.16
N LYS A 539 7.49 84.63 74.50
CA LYS A 539 8.48 83.55 74.79
C LYS A 539 7.90 82.12 75.00
N PHE A 540 8.24 81.26 74.03
CA PHE A 540 8.90 79.93 74.11
C PHE A 540 8.12 78.62 74.35
N GLN A 541 8.33 77.65 73.42
CA GLN A 541 8.90 76.28 73.54
C GLN A 541 8.27 75.41 72.42
N VAL A 542 8.95 74.72 71.49
CA VAL A 542 10.16 73.84 71.44
C VAL A 542 10.02 72.54 72.22
N ALA A 543 9.92 71.43 71.47
CA ALA A 543 10.53 70.11 71.68
C ALA A 543 10.17 69.25 70.44
N LYS A 544 11.04 68.46 69.80
CA LYS A 544 12.44 68.08 70.04
C LYS A 544 13.03 67.66 68.69
#